data_AF-A0A9X9N7H0-F1
#
_entry.id   AF-A0A9X9N7H0-F1
#
_cell.length_a   1.000
_cell.length_b   1.000
_cell.length_c   1.000
_cell.angle_alpha   90.00
_cell.angle_beta   90.00
_cell.angle_gamma   90.00
#
_symmetry.space_group_name_H-M   'P 1'
#
loop_
_entity.id
_entity.type
_entity.pdbx_description
1 polymer ?
#
loop_
_entity_poly.entity_id
_entity_poly.type
_entity_poly.pdbx_seq_one_letter_code
_entity_poly.pdbx_strand_id
1 'polypeptide(L)'
;MITSCEKLSVSKDETVYRFVLEPRFAALKHFQTSRLFQHQTVPDIVAAVFKHHGFSGVDYRFQKSRSYSVREYVTQYLESDFDFINRLCEEEGIWYAFEQHEQHGDVVVFGDSPEHYWRSQGLPVSYRPMPDWRVSVPKHSLT
;
A
#
# COMPACT_ATOMS: atom_id res chain seq x y z
N MET A 1 -0.78 -9.91 6.01
CA MET A 1 -1.10 -11.36 5.88
C MET A 1 0.12 -12.10 5.32
N ILE A 2 0.33 -13.36 5.68
CA ILE A 2 1.37 -14.20 5.07
C ILE A 2 0.80 -14.81 3.79
N THR A 3 1.41 -14.55 2.63
CA THR A 3 0.97 -15.08 1.33
C THR A 3 1.85 -16.22 0.82
N SER A 4 3.06 -16.36 1.35
CA SER A 4 3.94 -17.49 1.07
C SER A 4 4.79 -17.83 2.29
N CYS A 5 4.99 -19.13 2.51
CA CYS A 5 5.82 -19.69 3.56
C CYS A 5 6.67 -20.80 2.94
N GLU A 6 7.99 -20.68 3.07
CA GLU A 6 8.95 -21.64 2.55
C GLU A 6 9.97 -22.00 3.62
N LYS A 7 10.28 -23.29 3.71
CA LYS A 7 11.35 -23.79 4.57
C LYS A 7 12.61 -23.93 3.72
N LEU A 8 13.64 -23.13 4.00
CA LEU A 8 14.83 -23.04 3.17
C LEU A 8 15.87 -24.11 3.51
N SER A 9 16.18 -24.28 4.80
CA SER A 9 17.21 -25.24 5.23
C SER A 9 16.98 -25.72 6.66
N VAL A 10 17.48 -26.92 6.95
CA VAL A 10 17.49 -27.52 8.29
C VAL A 10 18.90 -27.99 8.58
N SER A 11 19.44 -27.56 9.71
CA SER A 11 20.61 -28.16 10.34
C SER A 11 20.18 -28.78 11.68
N LYS A 12 21.15 -29.35 12.40
CA LYS A 12 20.90 -29.89 13.74
C LYS A 12 20.52 -28.80 14.75
N ASP A 13 21.01 -27.57 14.54
CA ASP A 13 20.92 -26.47 15.51
C ASP A 13 19.96 -25.35 15.06
N GLU A 14 19.64 -25.27 13.76
CA GLU A 14 18.80 -24.20 13.20
C GLU A 14 17.89 -24.70 12.08
N THR A 15 16.71 -24.08 11.93
CA THR A 15 15.89 -24.18 10.73
C THR A 15 15.53 -22.80 10.22
N VAL A 16 15.78 -22.55 8.94
CA VAL A 16 15.55 -21.26 8.30
C VAL A 16 14.23 -21.29 7.52
N TYR A 17 13.38 -20.29 7.76
CA TYR A 17 12.12 -20.09 7.06
C TYR A 17 12.10 -18.73 6.36
N ARG A 18 11.42 -18.66 5.24
CA ARG A 18 11.08 -17.44 4.52
C ARG A 18 9.57 -17.24 4.54
N PHE A 19 9.14 -16.06 4.94
CA PHE A 19 7.74 -15.64 4.89
C PHE A 19 7.61 -14.41 4.00
N VAL A 20 6.57 -14.38 3.16
CA VAL A 20 6.19 -13.20 2.39
C VAL A 20 4.99 -12.56 3.07
N LEU A 21 5.17 -11.31 3.50
CA LEU A 21 4.13 -10.51 4.14
C LEU A 21 3.58 -9.50 3.14
N GLU A 22 2.29 -9.59 2.87
CA GLU A 22 1.57 -8.65 1.99
C GLU A 22 0.34 -8.07 2.71
N PRO A 23 -0.11 -6.86 2.34
CA PRO A 23 -1.37 -6.30 2.86
C PRO A 23 -2.56 -7.17 2.45
N ARG A 24 -3.65 -7.13 3.21
CA ARG A 24 -4.90 -7.84 2.87
C ARG A 24 -5.42 -7.45 1.50
N PHE A 25 -5.17 -6.20 1.08
CA PHE A 25 -5.48 -5.70 -0.26
C PHE A 25 -4.87 -6.58 -1.38
N ALA A 26 -3.69 -7.18 -1.16
CA ALA A 26 -3.05 -8.04 -2.15
C ALA A 26 -3.84 -9.35 -2.41
N ALA A 27 -4.67 -9.79 -1.47
CA ALA A 27 -5.52 -10.97 -1.66
C ALA A 27 -6.51 -10.81 -2.82
N LEU A 28 -6.85 -9.56 -3.18
CA LEU A 28 -7.74 -9.24 -4.29
C LEU A 28 -7.20 -9.72 -5.67
N LYS A 29 -5.90 -9.98 -5.78
CA LYS A 29 -5.27 -10.56 -6.98
C LYS A 29 -5.79 -11.95 -7.32
N HIS A 30 -6.32 -12.68 -6.34
CA HIS A 30 -6.83 -14.04 -6.54
C HIS A 30 -8.30 -14.10 -6.97
N PHE A 31 -8.98 -12.96 -7.06
CA PHE A 31 -10.40 -12.89 -7.40
C PHE A 31 -10.58 -12.24 -8.76
N GLN A 32 -10.81 -13.06 -9.78
CA GLN A 32 -11.11 -12.62 -11.14
C GLN A 32 -12.60 -12.74 -11.41
N THR A 33 -13.22 -11.67 -11.90
CA THR A 33 -14.66 -11.66 -12.15
C THR A 33 -15.04 -10.67 -13.25
N SER A 34 -16.30 -10.69 -13.66
CA SER A 34 -16.89 -9.75 -14.59
C SER A 34 -18.14 -9.12 -13.96
N ARG A 35 -18.16 -7.78 -13.84
CA ARG A 35 -19.22 -7.03 -13.16
C ARG A 35 -19.49 -5.70 -13.86
N LEU A 36 -20.73 -5.24 -13.78
CA LEU A 36 -21.16 -3.95 -14.31
C LEU A 36 -21.55 -3.02 -13.16
N PHE A 37 -20.95 -1.83 -13.14
CA PHE A 37 -21.27 -0.76 -12.21
C PHE A 37 -21.92 0.37 -13.01
N GLN A 38 -23.01 0.92 -12.49
CA GLN A 38 -23.73 2.01 -13.14
C GLN A 38 -23.99 3.13 -12.16
N HIS A 39 -24.03 4.37 -12.67
CA HIS A 39 -24.37 5.58 -11.93
C HIS A 39 -23.61 5.73 -10.59
N GLN A 40 -22.30 5.43 -10.60
CA GLN A 40 -21.45 5.48 -9.41
C GLN A 40 -20.16 6.25 -9.68
N THR A 41 -19.59 6.87 -8.64
CA THR A 41 -18.25 7.46 -8.73
C THR A 41 -17.19 6.37 -8.57
N VAL A 42 -15.95 6.65 -9.00
CA VAL A 42 -14.84 5.69 -8.84
C VAL A 42 -14.62 5.29 -7.37
N PRO A 43 -14.57 6.21 -6.38
CA PRO A 43 -14.48 5.82 -4.97
C PRO A 43 -15.63 4.93 -4.49
N ASP A 44 -16.85 5.14 -5.01
CA ASP A 44 -18.01 4.30 -4.64
C ASP A 44 -17.87 2.88 -5.21
N ILE A 45 -17.39 2.75 -6.45
CA ILE A 45 -17.13 1.45 -7.09
C ILE A 45 -16.05 0.70 -6.30
N VAL A 46 -14.95 1.37 -5.96
CA VAL A 46 -13.87 0.77 -5.16
C VAL A 46 -14.38 0.33 -3.79
N ALA A 47 -15.16 1.17 -3.11
CA ALA A 47 -15.80 0.83 -1.84
C ALA A 47 -16.76 -0.37 -1.95
N ALA A 48 -17.51 -0.49 -3.06
CA ALA A 48 -18.39 -1.61 -3.30
C ALA A 48 -17.62 -2.93 -3.48
N VAL A 49 -16.49 -2.89 -4.19
CA VAL A 49 -15.58 -4.05 -4.35
C VAL A 49 -15.01 -4.46 -2.99
N PHE A 50 -14.54 -3.51 -2.19
CA PHE A 50 -14.06 -3.78 -0.82
C PHE A 50 -15.13 -4.43 0.05
N LYS A 51 -16.34 -3.88 0.05
CA LYS A 51 -17.47 -4.41 0.82
C LYS A 51 -17.82 -5.84 0.41
N HIS A 52 -17.74 -6.16 -0.88
CA HIS A 52 -17.96 -7.51 -1.39
C HIS A 52 -16.98 -8.53 -0.79
N HIS A 53 -15.74 -8.11 -0.50
CA HIS A 53 -14.71 -8.93 0.15
C HIS A 53 -14.70 -8.86 1.67
N GLY A 54 -15.74 -8.28 2.28
CA GLY A 54 -15.87 -8.19 3.73
C GLY A 54 -14.97 -7.14 4.37
N PHE A 55 -14.39 -6.23 3.59
CA PHE A 55 -13.75 -5.03 4.15
C PHE A 55 -14.83 -4.08 4.67
N SER A 56 -14.50 -3.42 5.77
CA SER A 56 -15.34 -2.48 6.49
C SER A 56 -14.68 -1.10 6.54
N GLY A 57 -15.40 -0.10 7.04
CA GLY A 57 -14.92 1.29 7.08
C GLY A 57 -13.67 1.53 7.94
N VAL A 58 -13.22 0.54 8.73
CA VAL A 58 -11.94 0.61 9.45
C VAL A 58 -10.77 0.10 8.62
N ASP A 59 -11.02 -0.69 7.56
CA ASP A 59 -9.99 -1.33 6.76
C ASP A 59 -9.53 -0.46 5.57
N TYR A 60 -10.29 0.57 5.20
CA TYR A 60 -9.92 1.52 4.14
C TYR A 60 -10.46 2.93 4.39
N ARG A 61 -9.77 3.93 3.85
CA ARG A 61 -10.14 5.35 3.98
C ARG A 61 -9.92 6.09 2.66
N PHE A 62 -10.85 6.96 2.29
CA PHE A 62 -10.70 7.88 1.16
C PHE A 62 -10.50 9.31 1.66
N GLN A 63 -9.36 9.90 1.33
CA GLN A 63 -9.08 11.32 1.51
C GLN A 63 -9.28 12.00 0.16
N LYS A 64 -10.33 12.82 0.06
CA LYS A 64 -10.78 13.42 -1.19
C LYS A 64 -10.63 14.93 -1.10
N SER A 65 -9.87 15.53 -2.02
CA SER A 65 -9.73 16.98 -2.16
C SER A 65 -10.66 17.53 -3.24
N ARG A 66 -11.22 16.67 -4.10
CA ARG A 66 -12.13 17.04 -5.18
C ARG A 66 -13.39 16.17 -5.21
N SER A 67 -14.38 16.62 -5.98
CA SER A 67 -15.56 15.82 -6.30
C SER A 67 -15.27 14.91 -7.49
N TYR A 68 -15.79 13.69 -7.45
CA TYR A 68 -15.65 12.71 -8.53
C TYR A 68 -16.92 12.71 -9.38
N SER A 69 -16.77 12.69 -10.70
CA SER A 69 -17.91 12.58 -11.60
C SER A 69 -18.54 11.19 -11.50
N VAL A 70 -19.87 11.15 -11.49
CA VAL A 70 -20.62 9.91 -11.61
C VAL A 70 -20.42 9.35 -13.00
N ARG A 71 -19.95 8.09 -13.10
CA ARG A 71 -19.81 7.40 -14.38
C ARG A 71 -21.12 6.68 -14.70
N GLU A 72 -21.58 6.82 -15.95
CA GLU A 72 -22.81 6.18 -16.44
C GLU A 72 -22.71 4.66 -16.36
N TYR A 73 -21.61 4.11 -16.90
CA TYR A 73 -21.29 2.69 -16.81
C TYR A 73 -19.77 2.46 -16.68
N VAL A 74 -19.40 1.47 -15.88
CA VAL A 74 -18.04 0.97 -15.72
C VAL A 74 -18.11 -0.55 -15.69
N THR A 75 -17.33 -1.20 -16.53
CA THR A 75 -17.28 -2.67 -16.58
C THR A 75 -15.95 -3.14 -16.01
N GLN A 76 -16.04 -4.16 -15.16
CA GLN A 76 -14.94 -5.06 -14.84
C GLN A 76 -15.08 -6.26 -15.77
N TYR A 77 -14.08 -6.57 -16.59
CA TYR A 77 -14.18 -7.69 -17.55
C TYR A 77 -12.96 -8.60 -17.47
N LEU A 78 -13.15 -9.81 -16.93
CA LEU A 78 -12.10 -10.83 -16.80
C LEU A 78 -10.79 -10.28 -16.22
N GLU A 79 -10.88 -9.35 -15.29
CA GLU A 79 -9.73 -8.75 -14.60
C GLU A 79 -9.84 -9.04 -13.10
N SER A 80 -8.70 -9.10 -12.41
CA SER A 80 -8.73 -9.30 -10.96
C SER A 80 -9.28 -8.05 -10.27
N ASP A 81 -9.85 -8.22 -9.08
CA ASP A 81 -10.36 -7.08 -8.31
C ASP A 81 -9.24 -6.10 -7.93
N PHE A 82 -8.02 -6.62 -7.76
CA PHE A 82 -6.83 -5.80 -7.56
C PHE A 82 -6.51 -4.96 -8.80
N ASP A 83 -6.44 -5.58 -9.98
CA ASP A 83 -6.12 -4.88 -11.23
C ASP A 83 -7.22 -3.87 -11.60
N PHE A 84 -8.48 -4.23 -11.37
CA PHE A 84 -9.62 -3.34 -11.58
C PHE A 84 -9.53 -2.08 -10.75
N ILE A 85 -9.23 -2.21 -9.45
CA ILE A 85 -9.08 -1.06 -8.55
C ILE A 85 -7.88 -0.21 -8.99
N ASN A 86 -6.74 -0.83 -9.32
CA ASN A 86 -5.56 -0.09 -9.79
C ASN A 86 -5.86 0.71 -11.05
N ARG A 87 -6.50 0.09 -12.05
CA ARG A 87 -6.89 0.76 -13.29
C ARG A 87 -7.76 1.98 -13.03
N LEU A 88 -8.79 1.84 -12.18
CA LEU A 88 -9.66 2.97 -11.84
C LEU A 88 -8.94 4.07 -11.06
N CYS A 89 -8.06 3.69 -10.12
CA CYS A 89 -7.25 4.63 -9.36
C CYS A 89 -6.28 5.40 -10.27
N GLU A 90 -5.61 4.73 -11.20
CA GLU A 90 -4.69 5.34 -12.17
C GLU A 90 -5.41 6.32 -13.11
N GLU A 91 -6.59 5.94 -13.63
CA GLU A 91 -7.41 6.81 -14.49
C GLU A 91 -7.80 8.12 -13.80
N GLU A 92 -8.09 8.07 -12.49
CA GLU A 92 -8.46 9.25 -11.69
C GLU A 92 -7.24 9.96 -11.08
N GLY A 93 -6.04 9.39 -11.13
CA GLY A 93 -4.88 9.92 -10.41
C GLY A 93 -5.01 9.80 -8.88
N ILE A 94 -5.70 8.77 -8.40
CA ILE A 94 -5.77 8.40 -7.00
C ILE A 94 -4.56 7.51 -6.68
N TRP A 95 -3.76 7.92 -5.70
CA TRP A 95 -2.73 7.06 -5.11
C TRP A 95 -3.27 6.38 -3.87
N TYR A 96 -2.60 5.32 -3.43
CA TYR A 96 -2.90 4.72 -2.13
C TYR A 96 -1.64 4.28 -1.38
N ALA A 97 -1.73 4.25 -0.06
CA ALA A 97 -0.70 3.79 0.86
C ALA A 97 -1.31 2.87 1.92
N PHE A 98 -0.46 2.13 2.62
CA PHE A 98 -0.87 1.23 3.70
C PHE A 98 -0.41 1.80 5.04
N GLU A 99 -1.36 2.02 5.94
CA GLU A 99 -1.10 2.38 7.33
C GLU A 99 -1.32 1.14 8.21
N GLN A 100 -0.50 0.98 9.25
CA GLN A 100 -0.70 -0.09 10.22
C GLN A 100 -1.31 0.49 11.49
N HIS A 101 -2.51 0.04 11.83
CA HIS A 101 -3.24 0.45 13.02
C HIS A 101 -3.13 -0.62 14.09
N GLU A 102 -2.77 -0.22 15.32
CA GLU A 102 -2.52 -1.15 16.43
C GLU A 102 -3.71 -2.07 16.73
N GLN A 103 -4.93 -1.56 16.57
CA GLN A 103 -6.17 -2.27 16.92
C GLN A 103 -6.87 -2.96 15.75
N HIS A 104 -6.59 -2.54 14.51
CA HIS A 104 -7.41 -2.90 13.34
C HIS A 104 -6.61 -3.54 12.19
N GLY A 105 -5.29 -3.66 12.32
CA GLY A 105 -4.44 -4.24 11.30
C GLY A 105 -4.08 -3.23 10.20
N ASP A 106 -3.92 -3.71 8.97
CA ASP A 106 -3.58 -2.87 7.83
C ASP A 106 -4.80 -2.11 7.28
N VAL A 107 -4.63 -0.80 7.09
CA VAL A 107 -5.63 0.13 6.55
C VAL A 107 -5.12 0.66 5.22
N VAL A 108 -5.94 0.55 4.17
CA VAL A 108 -5.63 1.12 2.85
C VAL A 108 -6.12 2.57 2.79
N VAL A 109 -5.21 3.52 2.64
CA VAL A 109 -5.54 4.95 2.56
C VAL A 109 -5.40 5.42 1.11
N PHE A 110 -6.50 5.87 0.53
CA PHE A 110 -6.57 6.45 -0.81
C PHE A 110 -6.51 7.98 -0.73
N GLY A 111 -5.72 8.60 -1.60
CA GLY A 111 -5.57 10.05 -1.67
C GLY A 111 -5.45 10.57 -3.11
N ASP A 112 -5.91 11.79 -3.35
CA ASP A 112 -5.86 12.46 -4.67
C ASP A 112 -5.04 13.76 -4.66
N SER A 113 -4.48 14.15 -3.51
CA SER A 113 -3.67 15.36 -3.33
C SER A 113 -2.37 15.02 -2.60
N PRO A 114 -1.25 15.73 -2.86
CA PRO A 114 -0.03 15.62 -2.08
C PRO A 114 -0.21 15.97 -0.59
N GLU A 115 -1.26 16.71 -0.25
CA GLU A 115 -1.58 17.11 1.14
C GLU A 115 -2.04 15.93 1.99
N HIS A 116 -2.61 14.91 1.34
CA HIS A 116 -3.05 13.67 1.98
C HIS A 116 -1.90 12.73 2.33
N TYR A 117 -0.71 12.98 1.78
CA TYR A 117 0.44 12.14 2.06
C TYR A 117 0.84 12.28 3.54
N TRP A 118 1.05 11.16 4.22
CA TRP A 118 1.50 11.18 5.61
C TRP A 118 2.83 11.91 5.72
N ARG A 119 2.82 13.04 6.43
CA ARG A 119 4.03 13.76 6.81
C ARG A 119 4.35 13.40 8.24
N SER A 120 5.40 12.62 8.42
CA SER A 120 6.03 12.42 9.73
C SER A 120 6.28 13.79 10.36
N GLN A 121 5.68 14.06 11.52
CA GLN A 121 6.02 15.21 12.36
C GLN A 121 7.37 15.02 13.07
N GLY A 122 8.12 13.97 12.73
CA GLY A 122 9.48 13.77 13.23
C GLY A 122 10.35 14.97 12.90
N LEU A 123 11.22 15.32 13.85
CA LEU A 123 12.26 16.31 13.67
C LEU A 123 13.02 16.06 12.35
N PRO A 124 13.49 17.11 11.66
CA PRO A 124 14.23 16.95 10.42
C PRO A 124 15.36 15.93 10.60
N VAL A 125 15.37 14.90 9.75
CA VAL A 125 16.38 13.84 9.80
C VAL A 125 17.69 14.43 9.29
N SER A 126 18.65 14.65 10.19
CA SER A 126 19.96 15.17 9.81
C SER A 126 20.71 14.16 8.94
N TYR A 127 21.10 14.58 7.74
CA TYR A 127 22.01 13.84 6.89
C TYR A 127 23.38 13.74 7.58
N ARG A 128 23.89 12.51 7.75
CA ARG A 128 25.25 12.24 8.21
C ARG A 128 25.99 11.50 7.10
N PRO A 129 26.91 12.16 6.37
CA PRO A 129 27.70 11.47 5.37
C PRO A 129 28.51 10.37 6.05
N MET A 130 28.59 9.20 5.40
CA MET A 130 29.49 8.14 5.85
C MET A 130 30.93 8.69 5.79
N PRO A 131 31.74 8.54 6.84
CA PRO A 131 33.13 9.00 6.81
C PRO A 131 33.84 8.36 5.64
N ASP A 132 34.50 9.19 4.82
CA ASP A 132 35.31 8.68 3.73
C ASP A 132 36.52 7.94 4.31
N TRP A 133 36.54 6.62 4.17
CA TRP A 133 37.66 5.79 4.62
C TRP A 133 38.97 6.13 3.89
N ARG A 134 38.91 6.92 2.79
CA ARG A 134 40.07 7.43 2.07
C ARG A 134 40.61 8.75 2.62
N VAL A 135 39.85 9.47 3.44
CA VAL A 135 40.37 10.65 4.13
C VAL A 135 40.84 10.22 5.51
N SER A 136 42.08 9.73 5.53
CA SER A 136 42.85 9.62 6.76
C SER A 136 42.96 11.03 7.36
N VAL A 137 42.14 11.35 8.36
CA VAL A 137 42.42 12.51 9.22
C VAL A 137 43.81 12.29 9.83
N PRO A 138 44.81 13.15 9.57
CA PRO A 138 46.11 12.99 10.20
C PRO A 138 45.92 13.19 11.71
N LYS A 139 46.24 12.15 12.49
CA LYS A 139 46.40 12.29 13.93
C LYS A 139 47.67 13.11 14.20
N HIS A 140 47.47 14.28 14.82
CA HIS A 140 48.35 15.00 15.76
C HIS A 140 49.78 15.33 15.33
N SER A 141 50.19 16.59 15.53
CA SER A 141 51.46 16.97 16.19
C SER A 141 51.47 18.44 16.60
N LEU A 142 51.42 18.66 17.93
CA LEU A 142 52.20 19.60 18.74
C LEU A 142 52.33 21.07 18.27
N THR A 143 51.79 22.01 19.07
CA THR A 143 52.53 22.81 20.08
C THR A 143 51.54 23.44 21.03
#